data_AF-M5AJU4-F1
#
_entry.id   AF-M5AJU4-F1
#
_cell.length_a   1.000
_cell.length_b   1.000
_cell.length_c   1.000
_cell.angle_alpha   90.00
_cell.angle_beta   90.00
_cell.angle_gamma   90.00
#
_symmetry.space_group_name_H-M   'P 1'
#
loop_
_entity.id
_entity.type
_entity.pdbx_description
1 polymer ?
#
loop_
_entity_poly.entity_id
_entity_poly.type
_entity_poly.pdbx_seq_one_letter_code
_entity_poly.pdbx_strand_id
1 'polypeptide(L)'
;ALDNRDYYLKQDAKSQQIREAYVAYLNKIAKLAGYDDEAATRIVKNAMKKETELAQICFSKEELRDTHRNYNKMAVKEFTNKYQGFDWTTYLADRQLTSLEEWDVEQLDFFKKFDSWFAKADLNEMRDYLLAG
;
A
#
# COMPACT_ATOMS: atom_id res chain seq x y z
N ALA A 1 -1.73 -8.72 3.40
CA ALA A 1 -1.75 -7.53 4.26
C ALA A 1 -2.80 -7.68 5.37
N LEU A 2 -2.56 -7.07 6.55
CA LEU A 2 -3.53 -6.95 7.64
C LEU A 2 -4.61 -5.89 7.35
N ASP A 3 -5.86 -6.18 7.71
CA ASP A 3 -7.06 -5.39 7.37
C ASP A 3 -7.14 -3.97 7.97
N ASN A 4 -6.32 -3.65 8.97
CA ASN A 4 -6.37 -2.35 9.64
C ASN A 4 -4.95 -1.80 9.83
N ARG A 5 -4.74 -0.55 9.41
CA ARG A 5 -3.46 0.17 9.58
C ARG A 5 -2.98 0.15 11.03
N ASP A 6 -3.90 0.18 11.99
CA ASP A 6 -3.58 0.18 13.41
C ASP A 6 -2.79 -1.05 13.85
N TYR A 7 -2.97 -2.20 13.19
CA TYR A 7 -2.20 -3.39 13.50
C TYR A 7 -0.72 -3.23 13.17
N TYR A 8 -0.34 -2.30 12.29
CA TYR A 8 1.07 -1.97 12.04
C TYR A 8 1.58 -0.90 13.01
N LEU A 9 0.72 0.02 13.43
CA LEU A 9 1.14 1.24 14.15
C LEU A 9 1.08 1.12 15.67
N LYS A 10 0.10 0.40 16.22
CA LYS A 10 -0.11 0.30 17.67
C LYS A 10 0.90 -0.64 18.34
N GLN A 11 1.29 -0.30 19.55
CA GLN A 11 2.26 -1.06 20.36
C GLN A 11 1.59 -1.89 21.47
N ASP A 12 0.27 -2.02 21.46
CA ASP A 12 -0.43 -2.90 22.40
C ASP A 12 -0.12 -4.38 22.12
N ALA A 13 -0.25 -5.21 23.17
CA ALA A 13 0.10 -6.63 23.12
C ALA A 13 -0.68 -7.39 22.02
N LYS A 14 -1.95 -7.03 21.78
CA LYS A 14 -2.77 -7.68 20.76
C LYS A 14 -2.24 -7.36 19.36
N SER A 15 -1.91 -6.10 19.09
CA SER A 15 -1.32 -5.69 17.81
C SER A 15 0.05 -6.32 17.57
N GLN A 16 0.89 -6.44 18.61
CA GLN A 16 2.17 -7.15 18.52
C GLN A 16 1.98 -8.64 18.19
N GLN A 17 1.11 -9.35 18.92
CA GLN A 17 0.80 -10.76 18.66
C GLN A 17 0.28 -10.99 17.23
N ILE A 18 -0.57 -10.10 16.72
CA ILE A 18 -1.08 -10.18 15.35
C ILE A 18 0.06 -10.01 14.33
N ARG A 19 0.97 -9.04 14.54
CA ARG A 19 2.14 -8.85 13.66
C ARG A 19 3.07 -10.05 13.68
N GLU A 20 3.33 -10.63 14.85
CA GLU A 20 4.17 -11.82 14.99
C GLU A 20 3.56 -13.03 14.25
N ALA A 21 2.27 -13.28 14.43
CA ALA A 21 1.56 -14.34 13.73
C ALA A 21 1.57 -14.13 12.21
N TYR A 22 1.43 -12.88 11.77
CA TYR A 22 1.46 -12.52 10.36
C TYR A 22 2.85 -12.67 9.74
N VAL A 23 3.92 -12.28 10.44
CA VAL A 23 5.31 -12.54 10.04
C VAL A 23 5.56 -14.04 9.87
N ALA A 24 5.10 -14.85 10.83
CA ALA A 24 5.21 -16.31 10.74
C ALA A 24 4.42 -16.88 9.54
N TYR A 25 3.23 -16.34 9.28
CA TYR A 25 2.43 -16.69 8.12
C TYR A 25 3.14 -16.38 6.81
N LEU A 26 3.63 -15.14 6.63
CA LEU A 26 4.36 -14.73 5.42
C LEU A 26 5.59 -15.61 5.17
N ASN A 27 6.36 -15.90 6.22
CA ASN A 27 7.52 -16.78 6.12
C ASN A 27 7.13 -18.19 5.66
N LYS A 28 6.04 -18.73 6.20
CA LYS A 28 5.51 -20.04 5.78
C LYS A 28 5.09 -20.03 4.31
N ILE A 29 4.40 -18.99 3.85
CA ILE A 29 3.99 -18.87 2.45
C ILE A 29 5.20 -18.76 1.51
N ALA A 30 6.21 -17.95 1.86
CA ALA A 30 7.44 -17.84 1.08
C ALA A 30 8.16 -19.20 0.93
N LYS A 31 8.30 -19.95 2.03
CA LYS A 31 8.88 -21.30 1.97
C LYS A 31 8.06 -22.26 1.10
N LEU A 32 6.73 -22.22 1.21
CA LEU A 32 5.84 -23.05 0.38
C LEU A 32 5.90 -22.68 -1.11
N ALA A 33 6.22 -21.42 -1.42
CA ALA A 33 6.47 -20.96 -2.78
C ALA A 33 7.87 -21.35 -3.33
N GLY A 34 8.70 -22.03 -2.52
CA GLY A 34 10.00 -22.56 -2.92
C GLY A 34 11.19 -21.65 -2.64
N TYR A 35 11.00 -20.55 -1.90
CA TYR A 35 12.12 -19.72 -1.45
C TYR A 35 12.89 -20.37 -0.30
N ASP A 36 14.21 -20.24 -0.32
CA ASP A 36 15.06 -20.65 0.81
C ASP A 36 14.89 -19.73 2.03
N ASP A 37 15.54 -20.08 3.14
CA ASP A 37 15.39 -19.35 4.40
C ASP A 37 15.88 -17.90 4.34
N GLU A 38 16.93 -17.63 3.57
CA GLU A 38 17.48 -16.28 3.41
C GLU A 38 16.53 -15.40 2.58
N ALA A 39 16.05 -15.92 1.46
CA ALA A 39 15.09 -15.25 0.60
C ALA A 39 13.75 -15.03 1.31
N ALA A 40 13.23 -16.03 2.02
CA ALA A 40 11.99 -15.91 2.78
C ALA A 40 12.11 -14.83 3.87
N THR A 41 13.23 -14.79 4.61
CA THR A 41 13.49 -13.76 5.62
C THR A 41 13.54 -12.36 5.01
N ARG A 42 14.22 -12.20 3.86
CA ARG A 42 14.28 -10.93 3.13
C ARG A 42 12.90 -10.47 2.66
N ILE A 43 12.12 -11.38 2.05
CA ILE A 43 10.78 -11.09 1.54
C ILE A 43 9.88 -10.60 2.67
N VAL A 44 9.82 -11.34 3.79
CA VAL A 44 8.99 -10.99 4.94
C VAL A 44 9.38 -9.63 5.53
N LYS A 45 10.68 -9.37 5.68
CA LYS A 45 11.18 -8.09 6.17
C LYS A 45 10.77 -6.92 5.27
N ASN A 46 10.96 -7.07 3.95
CA ASN A 46 10.63 -6.03 2.99
C ASN A 46 9.13 -5.78 2.90
N ALA A 47 8.32 -6.86 2.91
CA ALA A 47 6.86 -6.76 2.96
C ALA A 47 6.39 -6.00 4.21
N MET A 48 6.84 -6.40 5.40
CA MET A 48 6.47 -5.71 6.64
C MET A 48 6.90 -4.25 6.65
N LYS A 49 8.08 -3.93 6.09
CA LYS A 49 8.55 -2.55 5.95
C LYS A 49 7.59 -1.75 5.07
N LYS A 50 7.28 -2.23 3.86
CA LYS A 50 6.41 -1.51 2.91
C LYS A 50 4.98 -1.39 3.40
N GLU A 51 4.40 -2.44 3.95
CA GLU A 51 3.07 -2.40 4.54
C GLU A 51 3.00 -1.41 5.71
N THR A 52 4.04 -1.33 6.55
CA THR A 52 4.09 -0.37 7.66
C THR A 52 4.23 1.07 7.17
N GLU A 53 5.08 1.32 6.16
CA GLU A 53 5.20 2.65 5.52
C GLU A 53 3.86 3.09 4.92
N LEU A 54 3.17 2.20 4.20
CA LEU A 54 1.84 2.48 3.65
C LEU A 54 0.80 2.71 4.76
N ALA A 55 0.82 1.88 5.81
CA ALA A 55 -0.06 2.04 6.95
C ALA A 55 0.13 3.41 7.64
N GLN A 56 1.32 4.03 7.61
CA GLN A 56 1.53 5.37 8.16
C GLN A 56 0.85 6.48 7.34
N ILE A 57 0.64 6.26 6.04
CA ILE A 57 0.07 7.27 5.14
C ILE A 57 -1.42 7.05 4.84
N CYS A 58 -1.96 5.85 5.06
CA CYS A 58 -3.40 5.55 4.98
C CYS A 58 -4.23 6.33 6.01
N PHE A 59 -5.53 6.46 5.77
CA PHE A 59 -6.47 7.08 6.72
C PHE A 59 -6.80 6.16 7.89
N SER A 60 -7.04 6.74 9.08
CA SER A 60 -7.63 6.02 10.20
C SER A 60 -9.09 5.63 9.92
N LYS A 61 -9.65 4.72 10.74
CA LYS A 61 -11.06 4.32 10.62
C LYS A 61 -12.02 5.47 10.86
N GLU A 62 -11.64 6.44 11.67
CA GLU A 62 -12.41 7.66 11.92
C GLU A 62 -12.39 8.56 10.68
N GLU A 63 -11.22 8.75 10.07
CA GLU A 63 -11.07 9.53 8.85
C GLU A 63 -11.80 8.91 7.65
N LEU A 64 -11.84 7.58 7.55
CA LEU A 64 -12.58 6.86 6.49
C LEU A 64 -14.10 6.97 6.61
N ARG A 65 -14.64 7.30 7.79
CA ARG A 65 -16.08 7.49 8.00
C ARG A 65 -16.57 8.89 7.63
N ASP A 66 -15.65 9.84 7.43
CA ASP A 66 -15.97 11.18 6.98
C ASP A 66 -16.22 11.17 5.47
N THR A 67 -17.49 11.12 5.08
CA THR A 67 -17.90 11.08 3.67
C THR A 67 -17.52 12.35 2.92
N HIS A 68 -17.47 13.50 3.57
CA HIS A 68 -17.06 14.75 2.92
C HIS A 68 -15.56 14.76 2.63
N ARG A 69 -14.75 14.25 3.56
CA ARG A 69 -13.30 14.16 3.37
C ARG A 69 -12.89 13.12 2.32
N ASN A 70 -13.69 12.06 2.16
CA ASN A 70 -13.43 11.00 1.18
C ASN A 70 -14.13 11.21 -0.17
N TYR A 71 -14.82 12.34 -0.38
CA TYR A 71 -15.42 12.68 -1.68
C TYR A 71 -14.64 13.82 -2.33
N ASN A 72 -13.79 13.51 -3.30
CA ASN A 72 -12.97 14.47 -4.04
C ASN A 72 -13.09 14.21 -5.54
N LYS A 73 -14.23 14.59 -6.12
CA LYS A 73 -14.45 14.52 -7.56
C LYS A 73 -13.53 15.49 -8.31
N MET A 74 -12.75 14.98 -9.26
CA MET A 74 -11.86 15.79 -10.10
C MET A 74 -11.62 15.18 -11.47
N ALA A 75 -11.06 15.98 -12.39
CA ALA A 75 -10.65 15.48 -13.69
C ALA A 75 -9.45 14.54 -13.55
N VAL A 76 -9.47 13.41 -14.26
CA VAL A 76 -8.36 12.45 -14.28
C VAL A 76 -7.05 13.13 -14.68
N LYS A 77 -7.11 13.97 -15.73
CA LYS A 77 -5.96 14.73 -16.22
C LYS A 77 -5.36 15.67 -15.17
N GLU A 78 -6.19 16.28 -14.32
CA GLU A 78 -5.70 17.14 -13.24
C GLU A 78 -4.90 16.31 -12.22
N PHE A 79 -5.46 15.18 -11.80
CA PHE A 79 -4.81 14.29 -10.85
C PHE A 79 -3.51 13.70 -11.40
N THR A 80 -3.50 13.19 -12.64
CA THR A 80 -2.28 12.60 -13.22
C THR A 80 -1.16 13.62 -13.42
N ASN A 81 -1.51 14.89 -13.68
CA ASN A 81 -0.53 15.97 -13.74
C ASN A 81 0.03 16.32 -12.36
N LYS A 82 -0.78 16.20 -11.32
CA LYS A 82 -0.43 16.57 -9.94
C LYS A 82 0.38 15.50 -9.21
N TYR A 83 0.06 14.22 -9.43
CA TYR A 83 0.69 13.09 -8.75
C TYR A 83 1.48 12.26 -9.77
N GLN A 84 2.76 12.56 -9.96
CA GLN A 84 3.61 11.95 -11.00
C GLN A 84 4.54 10.85 -10.47
N GLY A 85 4.51 10.56 -9.18
CA GLY A 85 5.32 9.53 -8.55
C GLY A 85 4.95 8.11 -8.98
N PHE A 86 3.78 7.93 -9.60
CA PHE A 86 3.32 6.68 -10.18
C PHE A 86 2.82 6.91 -11.62
N ASP A 87 3.04 5.95 -12.52
CA ASP A 87 2.60 6.05 -13.90
C ASP A 87 1.10 5.74 -14.04
N TRP A 88 0.28 6.72 -13.66
CA TRP A 88 -1.17 6.65 -13.77
C TRP A 88 -1.63 6.48 -15.22
N THR A 89 -0.87 6.99 -16.20
CA THR A 89 -1.24 6.92 -17.61
C THR A 89 -1.21 5.47 -18.08
N THR A 90 -0.09 4.78 -17.85
CA THR A 90 0.04 3.35 -18.16
C THR A 90 -0.94 2.52 -17.34
N TYR A 91 -1.11 2.81 -16.04
CA TYR A 91 -2.06 2.11 -15.18
C TYR A 91 -3.51 2.17 -15.69
N LEU A 92 -3.96 3.35 -16.16
CA LEU A 92 -5.29 3.52 -16.73
C LEU A 92 -5.40 2.84 -18.10
N ALA A 93 -4.36 2.88 -18.92
CA ALA A 93 -4.33 2.22 -20.22
C ALA A 93 -4.43 0.70 -20.10
N ASP A 94 -3.66 0.08 -19.20
CA ASP A 94 -3.68 -1.36 -18.93
C ASP A 94 -5.06 -1.83 -18.43
N ARG A 95 -5.83 -0.92 -17.82
CA ARG A 95 -7.19 -1.15 -17.34
C ARG A 95 -8.28 -0.78 -18.35
N GLN A 96 -7.90 -0.35 -19.56
CA GLN A 96 -8.83 0.09 -20.60
C GLN A 96 -9.70 1.30 -20.17
N LEU A 97 -9.15 2.18 -19.33
CA LEU A 97 -9.81 3.38 -18.80
C LEU A 97 -9.29 4.68 -19.44
N THR A 98 -8.79 4.62 -20.68
CA THR A 98 -8.20 5.79 -21.37
C THR A 98 -9.21 6.89 -21.69
N SER A 99 -10.50 6.57 -21.71
CA SER A 99 -11.60 7.54 -21.92
C SER A 99 -12.20 8.07 -20.61
N LEU A 100 -11.64 7.74 -19.45
CA LEU A 100 -12.14 8.22 -18.16
C LEU A 100 -11.79 9.71 -17.98
N GLU A 101 -12.81 10.57 -17.92
CA GLU A 101 -12.61 12.02 -17.79
C GLU A 101 -12.56 12.48 -16.32
N GLU A 102 -13.41 11.89 -15.48
CA GLU A 102 -13.55 12.25 -14.07
C GLU A 102 -13.57 11.00 -13.18
N TRP A 103 -13.11 11.18 -11.95
CA TRP A 103 -13.21 10.17 -10.89
C TRP A 103 -13.45 10.84 -9.54
N ASP A 104 -13.92 10.04 -8.60
CA ASP A 104 -13.94 10.39 -7.19
C ASP A 104 -12.69 9.82 -6.52
N VAL A 105 -11.82 10.71 -6.05
CA VAL A 105 -10.58 10.34 -5.38
C VAL A 105 -10.82 10.34 -3.88
N GLU A 106 -11.02 9.16 -3.29
CA GLU A 106 -11.05 9.03 -1.83
C GLU A 106 -9.70 9.45 -1.21
N GLN A 107 -9.58 9.46 0.11
CA GLN A 107 -8.30 9.63 0.83
C GLN A 107 -7.27 10.57 0.16
N LEU A 108 -7.64 11.80 -0.23
CA LEU A 108 -6.79 12.63 -1.09
C LEU A 108 -5.39 12.90 -0.49
N ASP A 109 -5.29 13.01 0.84
CA ASP A 109 -4.00 13.14 1.54
C ASP A 109 -3.13 11.88 1.44
N PHE A 110 -3.73 10.69 1.31
CA PHE A 110 -3.00 9.45 1.03
C PHE A 110 -2.29 9.58 -0.31
N PHE A 111 -3.00 9.95 -1.39
CA PHE A 111 -2.38 10.07 -2.71
C PHE A 111 -1.26 11.10 -2.76
N LYS A 112 -1.39 12.21 -2.01
CA LYS A 112 -0.30 13.18 -1.84
C LYS A 112 0.95 12.59 -1.20
N LYS A 113 0.79 11.76 -0.17
CA LYS A 113 1.93 11.11 0.50
C LYS A 113 2.47 9.94 -0.31
N PHE A 114 1.58 9.18 -0.94
CA PHE A 114 1.89 8.05 -1.81
C PHE A 114 2.74 8.48 -2.99
N ASP A 115 2.41 9.61 -3.62
CA ASP A 115 3.19 10.19 -4.71
C ASP A 115 4.68 10.33 -4.36
N SER A 116 4.97 10.94 -3.22
CA SER A 116 6.33 11.11 -2.72
C SER A 116 6.97 9.81 -2.22
N TRP A 117 6.17 8.89 -1.69
CA TRP A 117 6.64 7.59 -1.20
C TRP A 117 7.03 6.66 -2.36
N PHE A 118 6.16 6.51 -3.36
CA PHE A 118 6.37 5.62 -4.50
C PHE A 118 7.54 6.07 -5.36
N ALA A 119 7.70 7.38 -5.56
CA ALA A 119 8.86 7.95 -6.27
C ALA A 119 10.23 7.58 -5.66
N LYS A 120 10.24 7.15 -4.38
CA LYS A 120 11.45 6.74 -3.64
C LYS A 120 11.48 5.24 -3.34
N ALA A 121 10.46 4.49 -3.77
CA ALA A 121 10.36 3.08 -3.43
C ALA A 121 11.42 2.26 -4.17
N ASP A 122 12.16 1.44 -3.44
CA ASP A 122 13.13 0.53 -4.04
C ASP A 122 12.41 -0.61 -4.78
N LEU A 123 12.78 -0.85 -6.04
CA LEU A 123 12.12 -1.82 -6.90
C LEU A 123 12.22 -3.25 -6.36
N ASN A 124 13.34 -3.63 -5.73
CA ASN A 124 13.49 -4.97 -5.18
C ASN A 124 12.64 -5.15 -3.92
N GLU A 125 12.59 -4.13 -3.05
CA GLU A 125 11.67 -4.14 -1.90
C GLU A 125 10.20 -4.20 -2.35
N MET A 126 9.84 -3.49 -3.43
CA MET A 126 8.48 -3.53 -3.99
C MET A 126 8.13 -4.90 -4.59
N ARG A 127 9.08 -5.58 -5.25
CA ARG A 127 8.89 -6.96 -5.73
C ARG A 127 8.67 -7.92 -4.57
N ASP A 128 9.51 -7.85 -3.54
CA ASP A 128 9.37 -8.68 -2.35
C ASP A 128 8.01 -8.41 -1.64
N TYR A 129 7.57 -7.15 -1.55
CA TYR A 129 6.26 -6.78 -1.02
C TYR A 129 5.11 -7.39 -1.83
N LEU A 130 5.13 -7.27 -3.15
CA LEU A 130 4.10 -7.81 -4.03
C LEU A 130 4.09 -9.34 -4.09
N LEU A 131 5.21 -10.00 -3.80
CA LEU A 131 5.29 -11.47 -3.69
C LEU A 131 4.67 -11.99 -2.38
N ALA A 132 4.73 -11.18 -1.32
CA ALA A 132 4.23 -11.56 0.01
C ALA A 132 2.72 -11.33 0.19
N GLY A 133 2.14 -10.41 -0.60
CA GLY A 133 0.73 -10.02 -0.56
C GLY A 133 -0.14 -10.85 -1.49
#